data_AF-A0A246BH23-F1
#
_entry.id   AF-A0A246BH23-F1
#
_cell.length_a   1.000
_cell.length_b   1.000
_cell.length_c   1.000
_cell.angle_alpha   90.00
_cell.angle_beta   90.00
_cell.angle_gamma   90.00
#
_symmetry.space_group_name_H-M   'P 1'
#
loop_
_entity.id
_entity.type
_entity.pdbx_description
1 polymer ?
#
loop_
_entity_poly.entity_id
_entity_poly.type
_entity_poly.pdbx_seq_one_letter_code
_entity_poly.pdbx_strand_id
1 'polypeptide(L)' 'MNRLPPLAIALAAALLWLAIGLWQRTSAGTPLNSALIAELPLTLVVFGLSFVWARLRRR' A
#
# COMPACT_ATOMS: atom_id res chain seq x y z
N MET A 1 -24.28 6.09 6.89
CA MET A 1 -22.98 6.11 6.16
C MET A 1 -21.86 5.71 7.12
N ASN A 2 -21.47 4.43 7.15
CA ASN A 2 -20.39 3.95 8.01
C ASN A 2 -19.06 4.59 7.58
N ARG A 3 -18.53 5.52 8.38
CA ARG A 3 -17.21 6.12 8.12
C ARG A 3 -16.13 5.05 8.35
N LEU A 4 -15.73 4.35 7.29
CA LEU A 4 -14.66 3.35 7.32
C LEU A 4 -13.46 3.86 8.12
N PRO A 5 -12.95 3.11 9.13
CA PRO A 5 -11.83 3.53 9.96
C PRO A 5 -10.64 3.98 9.09
N PRO A 6 -9.87 5.00 9.51
CA PRO A 6 -8.80 5.55 8.70
C PRO A 6 -7.71 4.49 8.45
N LEU A 7 -7.58 3.56 9.41
CA LEU A 7 -6.77 2.35 9.30
C LEU A 7 -7.24 1.44 8.16
N ALA A 8 -8.55 1.20 7.99
CA ALA A 8 -9.06 0.35 6.92
C ALA A 8 -8.82 0.96 5.53
N ILE A 9 -8.93 2.28 5.41
CA ILE A 9 -8.61 3.00 4.17
C ILE A 9 -7.12 2.91 3.86
N ALA A 10 -6.26 3.12 4.86
CA ALA A 10 -4.81 3.00 4.70
C ALA A 10 -4.37 1.56 4.37
N LEU A 11 -5.00 0.56 5.00
CA LEU A 11 -4.73 -0.86 4.72
C LEU A 11 -5.14 -1.23 3.29
N ALA A 12 -6.33 -0.82 2.86
CA ALA A 12 -6.82 -1.09 1.51
C ALA A 12 -5.91 -0.45 0.45
N ALA A 13 -5.49 0.80 0.66
CA ALA A 13 -4.56 1.48 -0.24
C ALA A 13 -3.19 0.80 -0.30
N ALA A 14 -2.65 0.39 0.85
CA ALA A 14 -1.36 -0.30 0.92
C ALA A 14 -1.40 -1.69 0.25
N LEU A 15 -2.47 -2.46 0.48
CA LEU A 15 -2.66 -3.76 -0.16
C LEU A 15 -2.83 -3.62 -1.68
N LEU A 16 -3.59 -2.63 -2.14
CA LEU A 16 -3.76 -2.37 -3.56
C LEU A 16 -2.42 -2.02 -4.22
N TRP A 17 -1.65 -1.15 -3.56
CA TRP A 17 -0.33 -0.74 -4.04
C TRP A 17 0.64 -1.91 -4.11
N LEU A 18 0.67 -2.76 -3.08
CA LEU A 18 1.50 -3.96 -3.05
C LEU A 18 1.11 -4.94 -4.16
N ALA A 19 -0.18 -5.15 -4.39
CA ALA A 19 -0.64 -6.03 -5.48
C ALA A 19 -0.23 -5.52 -6.87
N ILE A 20 -0.36 -4.20 -7.10
CA ILE A 20 0.01 -3.56 -8.38
C ILE A 20 1.52 -3.63 -8.61
N GLY A 21 2.31 -3.31 -7.60
CA GLY A 21 3.77 -3.42 -7.66
C GLY A 21 4.18 -4.85 -7.99
N LEU A 22 3.68 -5.82 -7.23
CA LEU A 22 4.06 -7.21 -7.40
C LEU A 22 3.75 -7.66 -8.81
N TRP A 23 2.57 -7.30 -9.31
CA TRP A 23 2.16 -7.61 -10.67
C TRP A 23 3.08 -6.99 -11.73
N GLN A 24 3.47 -5.72 -11.57
CA GLN A 24 4.42 -5.07 -12.48
C GLN A 24 5.79 -5.74 -12.47
N ARG A 25 6.36 -6.03 -11.29
CA ARG A 25 7.71 -6.61 -11.19
C ARG A 25 7.76 -8.08 -11.60
N THR A 26 6.73 -8.85 -11.28
CA THR A 26 6.61 -10.25 -11.73
C THR A 26 6.40 -10.33 -13.23
N SER A 27 5.59 -9.44 -13.81
CA SER A 27 5.45 -9.33 -15.27
C SER A 27 6.75 -8.91 -15.97
N ALA A 28 7.61 -8.15 -15.28
CA ALA A 28 8.95 -7.78 -15.75
C ALA A 28 10.00 -8.90 -15.59
N GLY A 29 9.60 -10.11 -15.15
CA GLY A 29 10.49 -11.26 -14.96
C GLY A 29 11.26 -11.26 -13.64
N THR A 30 10.91 -10.37 -12.70
CA THR A 30 11.57 -10.31 -11.39
C THR A 30 11.06 -11.45 -10.49
N PRO A 31 11.95 -12.20 -9.81
CA PRO A 31 11.54 -13.21 -8.85
C PRO A 31 10.65 -12.62 -7.74
N LEU A 32 9.58 -13.33 -7.37
CA LEU A 32 8.56 -12.86 -6.42
C LEU A 32 9.16 -12.39 -5.08
N ASN A 33 10.16 -13.11 -4.56
CA ASN A 33 10.84 -12.76 -3.31
C ASN A 33 11.64 -11.45 -3.43
N SER A 34 12.38 -11.27 -4.52
CA SER A 34 13.11 -10.04 -4.81
C SER A 34 12.16 -8.86 -5.05
N ALA A 35 11.01 -9.10 -5.69
CA ALA A 35 9.97 -8.10 -5.88
C ALA A 35 9.35 -7.66 -4.54
N LEU A 36 9.05 -8.60 -3.65
CA LEU A 36 8.54 -8.32 -2.29
C LEU A 36 9.51 -7.47 -1.47
N ILE A 37 10.79 -7.84 -1.44
CA ILE A 37 11.83 -7.08 -0.71
C ILE A 37 11.97 -5.67 -1.28
N ALA A 38 11.87 -5.51 -2.59
CA ALA A 38 11.95 -4.21 -3.24
C ALA A 38 10.70 -3.33 -3.03
N GLU A 39 9.54 -3.94 -2.78
CA GLU A 39 8.27 -3.23 -2.65
C GLU A 39 7.87 -2.92 -1.23
N LEU A 40 8.26 -3.76 -0.26
CA LEU A 40 8.05 -3.53 1.17
C LEU A 40 8.35 -2.09 1.63
N PRO A 41 9.48 -1.46 1.23
CA PRO A 41 9.78 -0.07 1.60
C PRO A 41 8.78 0.92 1.00
N LEU A 42 8.40 0.73 -0.27
CA LEU A 42 7.47 1.62 -0.97
C LEU A 42 6.05 1.46 -0.41
N THR A 43 5.63 0.23 -0.13
CA THR A 43 4.33 -0.06 0.49
C THR A 43 4.25 0.55 1.89
N LEU A 44 5.33 0.53 2.68
CA LEU A 44 5.41 1.22 3.97
C LEU A 44 5.22 2.74 3.84
N VAL A 45 5.86 3.35 2.83
CA VAL A 45 5.70 4.79 2.54
C VAL A 45 4.25 5.12 2.16
N VAL A 46 3.65 4.32 1.27
CA VAL A 46 2.25 4.50 0.84
C VAL A 46 1.27 4.30 1.99
N PHE A 47 1.51 3.31 2.86
CA PHE A 47 0.73 3.09 4.07
C PHE A 47 0.82 4.30 5.01
N GLY A 48 2.03 4.79 5.27
CA GLY A 48 2.27 5.97 6.11
C GLY A 48 1.57 7.22 5.59
N LEU A 49 1.73 7.54 4.31
CA LEU A 49 1.07 8.65 3.62
C LEU A 49 -0.47 8.53 3.71
N SER A 50 -1.01 7.37 3.38
CA SER A 50 -2.45 7.11 3.40
C SER A 50 -3.02 7.24 4.82
N PHE A 51 -2.29 6.75 5.83
CA PHE A 51 -2.67 6.85 7.23
C PHE A 51 -2.66 8.30 7.73
N VAL A 52 -1.58 9.05 7.45
CA VAL A 52 -1.45 10.47 7.82
C VAL A 52 -2.54 11.30 7.14
N TRP A 53 -2.80 11.06 5.85
CA TRP A 53 -3.83 11.75 5.11
C TRP A 53 -5.23 11.45 5.64
N ALA A 54 -5.56 10.17 5.88
CA ALA A 54 -6.85 9.78 6.45
C ALA A 54 -7.04 10.31 7.88
N ARG A 55 -5.95 10.47 8.65
CA ARG A 55 -5.95 11.09 9.98
C ARG A 55 -6.16 12.59 9.92
N LEU A 56 -5.48 13.30 9.00
CA LEU A 56 -5.66 14.74 8.79
C LEU A 56 -7.08 15.06 8.33
N ARG A 57 -7.63 14.28 7.39
CA ARG A 57 -8.97 14.52 6.81
C ARG A 57 -10.12 14.29 7.80
N ARG A 58 -9.85 13.69 8.96
CA ARG A 58 -10.82 13.47 10.04
C ARG A 58 -10.75 14.52 11.16
N ARG A 59 -9.72 15.37 11.16
CA ARG A 59 -9.71 16.60 11.97
C ARG A 59 -10.49 17.68 11.23
#